data_AF-A0A377XGL3-F1
#
_entry.id   AF-A0A377XGL3-F1
#
_cell.length_a   1.000
_cell.length_b   1.000
_cell.length_c   1.000
_cell.angle_alpha   90.00
_cell.angle_beta   90.00
_cell.angle_gamma   90.00
#
_symmetry.space_group_name_H-M   'P 1'
#
loop_
_entity.id
_entity.type
_entity.pdbx_description
1 polymer ?
#
loop_
_entity_poly.entity_id
_entity_poly.type
_entity_poly.pdbx_seq_one_letter_code
_entity_poly.pdbx_strand_id
1 'polypeptide(L)' 'MTKILVLYYSMYGHIETMAHAVADGANRVDGVEVVVKRVPETMQAEAFAKAGGKTQKRARRHAAGAGRV' A
#
# COMPACT_ATOMS: atom_id res chain seq x y z
N MET A 1 -18.42 -11.47 7.72
CA MET A 1 -17.11 -10.81 7.78
C MET A 1 -16.61 -10.64 6.35
N THR A 2 -16.35 -9.39 5.96
CA THR A 2 -16.00 -9.01 4.57
C THR A 2 -14.54 -8.60 4.53
N LYS A 3 -13.80 -9.08 3.52
CA LYS A 3 -12.38 -8.79 3.36
C LYS A 3 -12.14 -7.99 2.10
N ILE A 4 -11.41 -6.87 2.21
CA ILE A 4 -11.12 -5.96 1.11
C ILE A 4 -9.62 -5.84 0.93
N LEU A 5 -9.15 -5.95 -0.30
CA LEU A 5 -7.78 -5.65 -0.69
C LEU A 5 -7.77 -4.33 -1.47
N VAL A 6 -7.13 -3.30 -0.91
CA VAL A 6 -6.77 -2.09 -1.65
C VAL A 6 -5.38 -2.30 -2.24
N LEU A 7 -5.33 -2.81 -3.47
CA LEU A 7 -4.12 -2.96 -4.25
C LEU A 7 -3.87 -1.70 -5.06
N TYR A 8 -2.69 -1.09 -4.95
CA TYR A 8 -2.39 0.14 -5.67
C TYR A 8 -0.96 0.17 -6.23
N TYR A 9 -0.76 0.95 -7.29
CA TYR A 9 0.55 1.40 -7.74
C TYR A 9 0.59 2.93 -7.65
N SER A 10 1.75 3.50 -7.30
CA SER A 10 1.95 4.94 -7.35
C SER A 10 3.41 5.28 -7.59
N MET A 11 3.63 6.11 -8.61
CA MET A 11 4.96 6.64 -8.93
C MET A 11 5.33 7.82 -8.04
N TYR A 12 4.42 8.79 -7.89
CA TYR A 12 4.65 10.04 -7.14
C TYR A 12 4.02 10.05 -5.73
N GLY A 13 3.16 9.07 -5.41
CA GLY A 13 2.59 8.91 -4.07
C GLY A 13 1.16 9.45 -3.89
N HIS A 14 0.58 10.16 -4.87
CA HIS A 14 -0.81 10.63 -4.74
C HIS A 14 -1.80 9.48 -4.58
N ILE A 15 -1.61 8.41 -5.36
CA ILE A 15 -2.45 7.21 -5.28
C ILE A 15 -2.19 6.43 -3.99
N GLU A 16 -0.96 6.46 -3.44
CA GLU A 16 -0.68 5.89 -2.12
C GLU A 16 -1.50 6.59 -1.03
N THR A 17 -1.50 7.94 -1.01
CA THR A 17 -2.31 8.72 -0.07
C THR A 17 -3.80 8.40 -0.23
N MET A 18 -4.29 8.34 -1.47
CA MET A 18 -5.69 8.01 -1.74
C MET A 18 -6.04 6.58 -1.30
N ALA A 19 -5.17 5.60 -1.57
CA ALA A 19 -5.37 4.21 -1.16
C ALA A 19 -5.48 4.07 0.37
N HIS A 20 -4.70 4.84 1.12
CA HIS A 20 -4.83 4.90 2.58
C HIS A 20 -6.16 5.52 3.01
N ALA A 21 -6.58 6.63 2.40
CA ALA A 21 -7.88 7.23 2.70
C ALA A 21 -9.07 6.29 2.39
N VAL A 22 -8.99 5.54 1.27
CA VAL A 22 -9.98 4.51 0.92
C VAL A 22 -10.02 3.40 1.97
N ALA A 23 -8.85 2.91 2.38
CA ALA A 23 -8.76 1.87 3.41
C ALA A 23 -9.31 2.35 4.75
N ASP A 24 -8.99 3.58 5.15
CA ASP A 24 -9.51 4.19 6.38
C ASP A 24 -11.03 4.35 6.34
N GLY A 25 -11.60 4.71 5.18
CA GLY A 25 -13.05 4.78 4.99
C GLY A 25 -13.72 3.41 5.09
N ALA A 26 -13.17 2.41 4.40
CA ALA A 26 -13.71 1.05 4.38
C ALA A 26 -13.59 0.35 5.75
N ASN A 27 -12.52 0.60 6.50
CA ASN A 27 -12.31 0.06 7.86
C ASN A 27 -13.33 0.59 8.90
N ARG A 28 -14.10 1.64 8.59
CA ARG A 28 -15.14 2.16 9.51
C ARG A 28 -16.43 1.34 9.49
N VAL A 29 -16.58 0.41 8.54
CA VAL A 29 -17.79 -0.41 8.43
C VAL A 29 -17.62 -1.66 9.28
N ASP A 30 -18.61 -1.93 10.15
CA ASP A 30 -18.59 -3.09 11.04
C ASP A 30 -18.41 -4.41 10.27
N GLY A 31 -17.51 -5.25 10.76
CA GLY A 31 -17.24 -6.57 10.17
C GLY A 31 -16.44 -6.53 8.86
N VAL A 32 -15.86 -5.39 8.47
CA VAL A 32 -14.95 -5.24 7.33
C VAL A 32 -13.49 -5.26 7.80
N GLU A 33 -12.66 -6.06 7.12
CA GLU A 33 -11.21 -6.11 7.27
C GLU A 33 -10.56 -5.61 5.97
N VAL A 34 -9.72 -4.58 6.04
CA VAL A 34 -9.05 -4.02 4.86
C VAL A 34 -7.54 -4.23 4.93
N VAL A 35 -6.97 -4.74 3.83
CA VAL A 35 -5.53 -4.86 3.62
C VAL A 35 -5.10 -3.92 2.49
N VAL A 36 -4.02 -3.17 2.71
CA VAL A 36 -3.42 -2.31 1.67
C VAL A 36 -2.13 -2.95 1.17
N LYS A 37 -1.98 -3.09 -0.16
CA LYS A 37 -0.75 -3.59 -0.80
C LYS A 37 -0.34 -2.68 -1.94
N ARG A 38 0.97 -2.44 -2.05
CA ARG A 38 1.56 -1.73 -3.17
C ARG A 38 2.12 -2.72 -4.19
N VAL A 39 1.82 -2.49 -5.47
CA VAL A 39 2.46 -3.18 -6.60
C VAL A 39 3.88 -2.66 -6.76
N PRO A 40 4.90 -3.53 -6.87
CA PRO A 40 6.28 -3.12 -7.11
C PRO A 40 6.44 -2.30 -8.39
N GLU A 41 7.41 -1.39 -8.38
CA GLU A 41 7.84 -0.69 -9.58
C GLU A 41 8.54 -1.66 -10.55
N THR A 42 8.28 -1.52 -11.85
CA THR A 42 8.88 -2.34 -12.91
C THR A 42 9.90 -1.57 -13.75
N MET A 43 9.92 -0.24 -13.67
CA MET A 43 10.95 0.60 -14.28
C MET A 43 12.33 0.29 -13.69
N GLN A 44 13.36 0.42 -14.53
CA GLN A 44 14.74 0.41 -14.05
C GLN A 44 14.97 1.55 -13.04
N ALA A 45 15.74 1.28 -11.99
CA ALA A 45 15.93 2.22 -10.89
C ALA A 45 16.44 3.61 -11.34
N GLU A 46 17.34 3.64 -12.32
CA GLU A 46 17.87 4.89 -12.87
C GLU A 46 16.79 5.70 -13.63
N ALA A 47 15.98 5.02 -14.44
CA ALA A 47 14.89 5.66 -15.17
C ALA A 47 13.81 6.18 -14.21
N PHE A 48 13.50 5.40 -13.17
CA PHE A 48 12.56 5.79 -12.11
C PHE A 48 13.05 7.03 -11.33
N ALA A 49 14.34 7.06 -10.97
CA ALA A 49 14.95 8.19 -10.28
C ALA A 49 14.96 9.45 -11.15
N LYS A 50 15.33 9.34 -12.43
CA LYS A 50 15.32 10.45 -13.39
C LYS A 50 13.92 11.02 -13.61
N ALA A 51 12.90 10.17 -13.57
CA ALA A 51 11.51 10.58 -13.70
C ALA A 51 10.91 11.18 -12.41
N GLY A 52 11.70 11.34 -11.34
CA GLY A 52 11.21 11.91 -10.08
C GLY A 52 10.34 10.96 -9.26
N GLY A 53 10.47 9.64 -9.49
CA GLY A 53 9.73 8.63 -8.76
C GLY A 53 10.02 8.67 -7.26
N LYS A 54 8.97 8.57 -6.44
CA LYS A 54 9.06 8.58 -4.98
C LYS A 54 9.84 7.35 -4.50
N THR A 55 11.04 7.56 -3.95
CA THR A 55 11.86 6.48 -3.41
C THR A 55 11.23 5.94 -2.14
N GLN A 56 11.05 4.63 -2.08
CA GLN A 56 10.33 3.99 -1.01
C GLN A 56 11.25 3.75 0.20
N LYS A 57 11.35 4.71 1.14
CA LYS A 57 11.86 4.40 2.49
C LYS A 57 10.73 3.77 3.29
N ARG A 58 10.48 2.48 3.09
CA ARG A 58 9.61 1.73 4.00
C ARG A 58 10.44 1.37 5.22
N ALA A 59 10.32 2.16 6.30
CA ALA A 59 10.72 1.68 7.61
C ALA A 59 9.98 0.35 7.82
N ARG A 60 10.74 -0.76 7.89
CA ARG A 60 10.19 -2.07 8.20
C ARG A 60 9.58 -1.98 9.61
N ARG A 61 8.32 -1.59 9.72
CA ARG A 61 7.52 -1.97 10.88
C ARG A 61 7.18 -3.43 10.66
N HIS A 62 8.01 -4.27 11.25
CA HIS A 62 7.70 -5.67 11.52
C HIS A 62 6.33 -5.71 12.21
N ALA A 63 5.29 -6.11 11.48
CA ALA A 63 4.14 -6.74 12.10
C ALA A 63 4.53 -8.20 12.30
N ALA A 64 5.24 -8.47 13.39
CA ALA A 64 5.25 -9.79 13.99
C ALA A 64 3.85 -10.03 14.56
N GLY A 65 3.19 -11.10 14.13
CA GLY A 65 1.93 -11.55 14.72
C GLY A 65 0.78 -11.69 13.73
N ALA A 66 0.78 -12.77 12.95
CA ALA A 66 -0.45 -13.39 12.48
C ALA A 66 -0.17 -14.86 12.15
N GLY A 67 -0.49 -15.72 13.11
CA GLY A 67 -1.01 -17.09 12.92
C GLY A 67 -0.21 -18.05 12.05
N ARG A 68 0.49 -18.97 12.73
CA ARG A 68 0.56 -20.35 12.25
C ARG A 68 -0.86 -20.86 12.04
N VAL A 69 -1.14 -21.41 10.86
CA VAL A 69 -1.95 -22.60 10.66
C VAL A 69 -1.28 -23.42 9.57
#